data_AF-A0A6F9C489-F1
#
_entry.id   AF-A0A6F9C489-F1
#
_cell.length_a   1.000
_cell.length_b   1.000
_cell.length_c   1.000
_cell.angle_alpha   90.00
_cell.angle_beta   90.00
_cell.angle_gamma   90.00
#
_symmetry.space_group_name_H-M   'P 1'
#
loop_
_entity.id
_entity.type
_entity.pdbx_description
1 polymer ?
#
loop_
_entity_poly.entity_id
_entity_poly.type
_entity_poly.pdbx_seq_one_letter_code
_entity_poly.pdbx_strand_id
1 'polypeptide(L)'
;MAVLDMARHVPLYRALLELLRAISTSTALVPLLLPLSGDPSQEEEEEEHSEGQTSVGMLLAKMKTCVDTYTNRLRSKKDKAKGVVKPDSSDPEPEGLTLLVPDIQRTAEIVYAATTSLRQANQERKLAESSKKATTRPKPMSILRSLEEKYVAIMKKLQFDTFEMVTEDDDGKLVFKVNYHYMSQVKNASDANSAARARRLAQEAVTLSTSLPLSSSSSVFVRCDEERLDIMKVLITGPADTPYANGCFEFDVYFPQDYPNSPPLVNLETTGGHSVRFNPNLYNDGKVCLSILNTWHGRPEEKWNPQTSSFLQVLVSVQSLILVSEPYFNEPGYERSRGTPSGTQSSREYDGNIRQASVKWAMLEQMRNPSPCFKEAGGACQCHISFPCVCVLLSDGGNLGHHSQKHFS
;
A
#
# COMPACT_ATOMS: atom_id res chain seq x y z
N MET A 1 20.88 6.25 4.94
CA MET A 1 22.10 6.25 4.09
C MET A 1 23.13 7.18 4.70
N ALA A 2 24.36 6.70 4.94
CA ALA A 2 25.39 7.43 5.66
C ALA A 2 26.13 8.43 4.74
N VAL A 3 26.55 9.57 5.31
CA VAL A 3 27.33 10.66 4.65
C VAL A 3 28.60 10.15 3.93
N LEU A 4 29.09 8.96 4.28
CA LEU A 4 30.22 8.27 3.66
C LEU A 4 30.02 7.91 2.17
N ASP A 5 28.77 7.85 1.67
CA ASP A 5 28.48 7.45 0.28
C ASP A 5 28.50 8.62 -0.71
N MET A 6 28.47 9.88 -0.22
CA MET A 6 28.49 11.07 -1.08
C MET A 6 29.86 11.35 -1.71
N ALA A 7 30.93 11.06 -0.98
CA ALA A 7 32.30 11.30 -1.45
C ALA A 7 32.71 10.35 -2.61
N ARG A 8 32.06 9.19 -2.74
CA ARG A 8 32.34 8.19 -3.80
C ARG A 8 31.68 8.50 -5.14
N HIS A 9 30.69 9.41 -5.17
CA HIS A 9 29.87 9.69 -6.36
C HIS A 9 29.76 11.19 -6.68
N VAL A 10 30.82 11.97 -6.44
CA VAL A 10 30.87 13.42 -6.71
C VAL A 10 30.32 13.84 -8.09
N PRO A 11 30.63 13.15 -9.21
CA PRO A 11 30.09 13.51 -10.53
C PRO A 11 28.55 13.41 -10.61
N LEU A 12 27.96 12.40 -9.97
CA LEU A 12 26.50 12.20 -9.95
C LEU A 12 25.80 13.33 -9.17
N TYR A 13 26.34 13.70 -8.00
CA TYR A 13 25.79 14.79 -7.21
C TYR A 13 25.93 16.14 -7.92
N ARG A 14 27.02 16.39 -8.64
CA ARG A 14 27.15 17.60 -9.47
C ARG A 14 26.10 17.66 -10.57
N ALA A 15 25.91 16.57 -11.32
CA ALA A 15 24.90 16.51 -12.37
C ALA A 15 23.48 16.75 -11.82
N LEU A 16 23.18 16.20 -10.64
CA LEU A 16 21.89 16.41 -9.97
C LEU A 16 21.71 17.87 -9.51
N LEU A 17 22.74 18.50 -8.94
CA LEU A 17 22.69 19.91 -8.54
C LEU A 17 22.57 20.84 -9.76
N GLU A 18 23.24 20.54 -10.87
CA GLU A 18 23.09 21.26 -12.14
C GLU A 18 21.69 21.15 -12.72
N LEU A 19 21.10 19.94 -12.71
CA LEU A 19 19.71 19.73 -13.13
C LEU A 19 18.74 20.57 -12.29
N LEU A 20 18.91 20.59 -10.97
CA LEU A 20 18.05 21.38 -10.08
C LEU A 20 18.17 22.89 -10.32
N ARG A 21 19.37 23.39 -10.64
CA ARG A 21 19.57 24.78 -11.07
C ARG A 21 18.87 25.05 -12.41
N ALA A 22 18.98 24.14 -13.38
CA ALA A 22 18.32 24.28 -14.69
C ALA A 22 16.79 24.25 -14.59
N ILE A 23 16.23 23.42 -13.71
CA ILE A 23 14.79 23.44 -13.39
C ILE A 23 14.40 24.79 -12.77
N SER A 24 15.26 25.35 -11.91
CA SER A 24 15.02 26.62 -11.22
C SER A 24 15.09 27.86 -12.13
N THR A 25 15.74 27.78 -13.29
CA THR A 25 15.77 28.89 -14.26
C THR A 25 14.58 28.89 -15.22
N SER A 26 13.88 27.76 -15.34
CA SER A 26 12.69 27.63 -16.18
C SER A 26 11.42 27.80 -15.35
N THR A 27 10.75 28.94 -15.47
CA THR A 27 9.51 29.25 -14.73
C THR A 27 8.42 28.21 -14.90
N ALA A 28 8.39 27.48 -16.04
CA ALA A 28 7.45 26.39 -16.29
C ALA A 28 7.76 25.11 -15.51
N LEU A 29 9.01 24.90 -15.10
CA LEU A 29 9.48 23.68 -14.43
C LEU A 29 9.69 23.87 -12.92
N VAL A 30 9.80 25.11 -12.42
CA VAL A 30 9.86 25.42 -10.98
C VAL A 30 8.78 24.74 -10.13
N PRO A 31 7.51 24.56 -10.60
CA PRO A 31 6.50 23.82 -9.83
C PRO A 31 6.91 22.40 -9.45
N LEU A 32 7.79 21.74 -10.22
CA LEU A 32 8.30 20.39 -9.93
C LEU A 32 9.22 20.35 -8.70
N LEU A 33 9.67 21.51 -8.19
CA LEU A 33 10.54 21.63 -7.02
C LEU A 33 9.76 21.80 -5.70
N LEU A 34 8.46 22.11 -5.79
CA LEU A 34 7.57 22.21 -4.64
C LEU A 34 7.21 20.79 -4.14
N PRO A 35 6.64 20.65 -2.92
CA PRO A 35 5.99 19.40 -2.55
C PRO A 35 5.03 19.00 -3.67
N LEU A 36 4.90 17.70 -3.94
CA LEU A 36 3.86 17.20 -4.84
C LEU A 36 2.51 17.50 -4.18
N SER A 37 2.01 18.71 -4.38
CA SER A 37 0.68 19.09 -3.93
C SER A 37 -0.33 18.34 -4.79
N GLY A 38 -1.15 17.53 -4.12
CA GLY A 38 -2.40 17.09 -4.71
C GLY A 38 -3.28 18.31 -4.93
N ASP A 39 -3.45 18.70 -6.19
CA ASP A 39 -4.46 19.63 -6.73
C ASP A 39 -4.49 21.12 -6.24
N PRO A 40 -4.68 22.11 -7.13
CA PRO A 40 -4.54 23.55 -6.80
C PRO A 40 -5.73 24.19 -6.05
N SER A 41 -6.56 23.42 -5.34
CA SER A 41 -7.81 23.94 -4.75
C SER A 41 -7.83 24.06 -3.22
N GLN A 42 -6.70 23.82 -2.54
CA GLN A 42 -6.57 23.94 -1.08
C GLN A 42 -5.53 25.00 -0.67
N GLU A 43 -5.70 26.26 -1.09
CA GLU A 43 -4.79 27.34 -0.68
C GLU A 43 -5.39 28.25 0.42
N GLU A 44 -6.40 27.83 1.19
CA GLU A 44 -6.98 28.69 2.25
C GLU A 44 -6.91 28.16 3.69
N GLU A 45 -6.40 26.96 3.96
CA GLU A 45 -6.31 26.44 5.34
C GLU A 45 -5.02 25.63 5.60
N GLU A 46 -3.87 26.07 5.08
CA GLU A 46 -2.56 25.50 5.44
C GLU A 46 -1.66 26.52 6.15
N GLU A 47 -2.11 27.02 7.29
CA GLU A 47 -1.21 27.54 8.34
C GLU A 47 -1.51 26.74 9.61
N GLU A 48 -0.99 25.50 9.73
CA GLU A 48 -0.49 24.95 11.02
C GLU A 48 -0.01 23.48 10.99
N HIS A 49 -0.22 22.69 9.93
CA HIS A 49 0.22 21.29 9.94
C HIS A 49 0.92 20.83 8.65
N SER A 50 2.21 21.18 8.50
CA SER A 50 3.08 20.63 7.44
C SER A 50 4.39 20.06 8.02
N GLU A 51 4.32 18.90 8.66
CA GLU A 51 5.51 18.05 8.93
C GLU A 51 5.62 16.82 8.01
N GLY A 52 4.64 16.58 7.12
CA GLY A 52 4.52 15.32 6.39
C GLY A 52 5.01 15.25 4.94
N GLN A 53 5.18 16.37 4.22
CA GLN A 53 5.55 16.34 2.80
C GLN A 53 6.99 16.82 2.55
N THR A 54 7.90 15.89 2.26
CA THR A 54 9.28 16.22 1.86
C THR A 54 9.35 16.74 0.43
N SER A 55 9.57 18.04 0.26
CA SER A 55 9.91 18.63 -1.05
C SER A 55 11.41 18.58 -1.36
N VAL A 56 11.76 18.70 -2.64
CA VAL A 56 13.15 18.85 -3.11
C VAL A 56 13.81 20.05 -2.44
N GLY A 57 13.08 21.16 -2.26
CA GLY A 57 13.56 22.33 -1.53
C GLY A 57 13.87 22.06 -0.05
N MET A 58 13.02 21.31 0.66
CA MET A 58 13.25 20.94 2.06
C MET A 58 14.43 19.97 2.21
N LEU A 59 14.57 19.01 1.30
CA LEU A 59 15.70 18.08 1.29
C LEU A 59 17.03 18.81 1.04
N LEU A 60 17.05 19.75 0.10
CA LEU A 60 18.20 20.63 -0.15
C LEU A 60 18.51 21.53 1.05
N ALA A 61 17.50 22.07 1.74
CA ALA A 61 17.70 22.87 2.94
C ALA A 61 18.32 22.04 4.08
N LYS A 62 17.81 20.83 4.33
CA LYS A 62 18.39 19.89 5.32
C LYS A 62 19.83 19.51 4.95
N MET A 63 20.09 19.28 3.66
CA MET A 63 21.42 18.98 3.14
C MET A 63 22.38 20.17 3.31
N LYS A 64 21.92 21.40 3.03
CA LYS A 64 22.65 22.65 3.29
C LYS A 64 23.00 22.78 4.78
N THR A 65 22.04 22.61 5.69
CA THR A 65 22.28 22.69 7.14
C THR A 65 23.31 21.66 7.62
N CYS A 66 23.25 20.44 7.09
CA CYS A 66 24.21 19.38 7.41
C CYS A 66 25.62 19.76 6.94
N VAL A 67 25.74 20.27 5.72
CA VAL A 67 27.01 20.71 5.12
C VAL A 67 27.57 21.93 5.85
N ASP A 68 26.75 22.94 6.16
CA ASP A 68 27.15 24.13 6.92
C ASP A 68 27.67 23.75 8.32
N THR A 69 26.98 22.82 8.99
CA THR A 69 27.40 22.28 10.30
C THR A 69 28.75 21.57 10.20
N TYR A 70 28.96 20.79 9.14
CA TYR A 70 30.23 20.12 8.88
C TYR A 70 31.37 21.11 8.60
N THR A 71 31.14 22.10 7.73
CA THR A 71 32.12 23.15 7.40
C THR A 71 32.47 24.01 8.61
N ASN A 72 31.49 24.34 9.46
CA ASN A 72 31.72 25.08 10.71
C ASN A 72 32.58 24.27 11.69
N ARG A 73 32.33 22.96 11.83
CA ARG A 73 33.18 22.07 12.66
C ARG A 73 34.61 21.93 12.11
N LEU A 74 34.78 21.91 10.79
CA LEU A 74 36.10 21.90 10.14
C LEU A 74 36.86 23.22 10.39
N ARG A 75 36.20 24.38 10.26
CA ARG A 75 36.81 25.69 10.57
C ARG A 75 37.21 25.77 12.05
N SER A 76 36.34 25.36 12.98
CA SER A 76 36.67 25.36 14.42
C SER A 76 37.83 24.43 14.80
N LYS A 77 38.05 23.33 14.06
CA LYS A 77 39.25 22.48 14.24
C LYS A 77 40.53 23.15 13.70
N LYS A 78 40.43 23.86 12.58
CA LYS A 78 41.57 24.59 11.97
C LYS A 78 42.04 25.77 12.84
N ASP A 79 41.11 26.43 13.54
CA ASP A 79 41.45 27.51 14.49
C ASP A 79 42.09 26.98 15.78
N LYS A 80 41.77 25.74 16.21
CA LYS A 80 42.44 25.07 17.34
C LYS A 80 43.82 24.48 16.98
N ALA A 81 44.08 24.20 15.71
CA ALA A 81 45.34 23.62 15.24
C ALA A 81 46.48 24.65 15.00
N LYS A 82 46.23 25.95 15.16
CA LYS A 82 47.27 27.00 15.07
C LYS A 82 48.29 27.01 16.22
N GLY A 83 48.27 26.03 17.12
CA GLY A 83 49.09 25.99 18.34
C GLY A 83 50.10 24.85 18.48
N VAL A 84 50.18 23.86 17.57
CA VAL A 84 51.14 22.75 17.73
C VAL A 84 51.66 22.26 16.38
N VAL A 85 52.98 22.27 16.21
CA VAL A 85 53.71 21.69 15.06
C VAL A 85 54.24 20.31 15.46
N LYS A 86 53.82 19.24 14.75
CA LYS A 86 54.68 18.23 14.10
C LYS A 86 53.88 17.06 13.47
N PRO A 87 54.48 16.33 12.52
CA PRO A 87 53.78 15.59 11.46
C PRO A 87 53.62 14.09 11.74
N ASP A 88 52.96 13.43 10.78
CA ASP A 88 52.68 11.99 10.62
C ASP A 88 51.44 11.41 11.30
N SER A 89 50.32 11.48 10.57
CA SER A 89 49.51 10.27 10.33
C SER A 89 48.82 10.40 8.97
N SER A 90 49.04 9.38 8.14
CA SER A 90 48.40 9.17 6.85
C SER A 90 46.91 8.85 7.04
N ASP A 91 46.05 9.85 6.86
CA ASP A 91 44.60 9.67 6.81
C ASP A 91 44.12 10.23 5.45
N PRO A 92 43.42 9.45 4.61
CA PRO A 92 43.02 9.89 3.28
C PRO A 92 42.00 11.04 3.39
N GLU A 93 42.34 12.12 2.72
CA GLU A 93 41.66 13.41 2.63
C GLU A 93 40.12 13.40 2.57
N PRO A 94 39.41 14.32 3.28
CA PRO A 94 37.99 14.59 3.10
C PRO A 94 37.72 15.54 1.90
N GLU A 95 38.50 15.44 0.82
CA GLU A 95 38.48 16.40 -0.28
C GLU A 95 37.20 16.35 -1.13
N GLY A 96 36.62 15.17 -1.35
CA GLY A 96 35.46 15.00 -2.25
C GLY A 96 34.20 15.75 -1.80
N LEU A 97 33.91 15.79 -0.50
CA LEU A 97 32.77 16.52 0.07
C LEU A 97 33.01 18.04 0.09
N THR A 98 34.26 18.45 0.35
CA THR A 98 34.65 19.87 0.40
C THR A 98 34.44 20.56 -0.96
N LEU A 99 34.62 19.80 -2.06
CA LEU A 99 34.38 20.24 -3.44
C LEU A 99 32.89 20.41 -3.80
N LEU A 100 31.97 19.79 -3.06
CA LEU A 100 30.52 19.88 -3.30
C LEU A 100 29.84 20.94 -2.42
N VAL A 101 30.46 21.37 -1.33
CA VAL A 101 29.89 22.35 -0.39
C VAL A 101 29.41 23.63 -1.08
N PRO A 102 30.23 24.33 -1.90
CA PRO A 102 29.80 25.57 -2.55
C PRO A 102 28.66 25.32 -3.53
N ASP A 103 28.68 24.16 -4.19
CA ASP A 103 27.67 23.78 -5.17
C ASP A 103 26.32 23.49 -4.51
N ILE A 104 26.30 22.83 -3.35
CA ILE A 104 25.08 22.55 -2.57
C ILE A 104 24.48 23.84 -2.04
N GLN A 105 25.30 24.71 -1.45
CA GLN A 105 24.86 26.00 -0.90
C GLN A 105 24.24 26.88 -1.99
N ARG A 106 24.92 27.03 -3.12
CA ARG A 106 24.45 27.82 -4.26
C ARG A 106 23.15 27.25 -4.85
N THR A 107 23.03 25.93 -4.97
CA THR A 107 21.82 25.29 -5.51
C THR A 107 20.63 25.47 -4.57
N ALA A 108 20.84 25.32 -3.26
CA ALA A 108 19.80 25.54 -2.27
C ALA A 108 19.26 26.98 -2.30
N GLU A 109 20.14 27.97 -2.47
CA GLU A 109 19.74 29.38 -2.60
C GLU A 109 18.95 29.66 -3.88
N ILE A 110 19.40 29.12 -5.02
CA ILE A 110 18.71 29.27 -6.31
C ILE A 110 17.32 28.63 -6.25
N VAL A 111 17.22 27.40 -5.75
CA VAL A 111 15.95 26.67 -5.62
C VAL A 111 15.01 27.39 -4.65
N TYR A 112 15.53 27.89 -3.52
CA TYR A 112 14.74 28.66 -2.55
C TYR A 112 14.20 29.96 -3.15
N ALA A 113 15.04 30.72 -3.85
CA ALA A 113 14.63 31.94 -4.52
C ALA A 113 13.55 31.67 -5.59
N ALA A 114 13.76 30.66 -6.45
CA ALA A 114 12.80 30.31 -7.51
C ALA A 114 11.44 29.86 -6.95
N THR A 115 11.44 29.01 -5.92
CA THR A 115 10.21 28.52 -5.28
C THR A 115 9.48 29.61 -4.49
N THR A 116 10.21 30.54 -3.86
CA THR A 116 9.61 31.68 -3.15
C THR A 116 8.99 32.68 -4.13
N SER A 117 9.68 33.01 -5.22
CA SER A 117 9.15 33.89 -6.26
C SER A 117 7.90 33.32 -6.92
N LEU A 118 7.85 31.99 -7.13
CA LEU A 118 6.65 31.32 -7.65
C LEU A 118 5.46 31.41 -6.67
N ARG A 119 5.70 31.21 -5.37
CA ARG A 119 4.66 31.35 -4.33
C ARG A 119 4.10 32.77 -4.27
N GLN A 120 4.97 33.78 -4.33
CA GLN A 120 4.56 35.19 -4.36
C GLN A 120 3.75 35.51 -5.62
N ALA A 121 4.19 35.07 -6.79
CA ALA A 121 3.48 35.29 -8.05
C ALA A 121 2.10 34.59 -8.08
N ASN A 122 1.97 33.41 -7.47
CA ASN A 122 0.69 32.72 -7.32
C ASN A 122 -0.25 33.47 -6.35
N GLN A 123 0.28 33.96 -5.23
CA GLN A 123 -0.49 34.73 -4.25
C GLN A 123 -1.00 36.06 -4.85
N GLU A 124 -0.19 36.75 -5.65
CA GLU A 124 -0.60 37.94 -6.39
C GLU A 124 -1.70 37.66 -7.42
N ARG A 125 -1.63 36.51 -8.14
CA ARG A 125 -2.71 36.08 -9.06
C ARG A 125 -4.00 35.78 -8.31
N LYS A 126 -3.92 35.12 -7.15
CA LYS A 126 -5.07 34.75 -6.33
C LYS A 126 -5.81 35.99 -5.77
N LEU A 127 -5.05 37.01 -5.37
CA LEU A 127 -5.58 38.30 -4.94
C LEU A 127 -6.21 39.11 -6.09
N ALA A 128 -5.75 38.92 -7.34
CA ALA A 128 -6.35 39.53 -8.52
C ALA A 128 -7.66 38.82 -8.97
N GLU A 129 -7.81 37.52 -8.70
CA GLU A 129 -8.99 36.72 -9.08
C GLU A 129 -10.15 36.78 -8.06
N SER A 130 -9.87 37.07 -6.79
CA SER A 130 -10.88 37.17 -5.70
C SER A 130 -11.86 38.34 -5.86
N SER A 131 -11.53 39.35 -6.69
CA SER A 131 -12.44 40.46 -7.01
C SER A 131 -13.55 40.12 -8.03
N LYS A 132 -13.68 38.88 -8.52
CA LYS A 132 -14.67 38.53 -9.57
C LYS A 132 -15.56 37.30 -9.36
N LYS A 133 -15.61 36.65 -8.19
CA LYS A 133 -16.51 35.49 -8.01
C LYS A 133 -17.22 35.47 -6.65
N ALA A 134 -18.37 36.14 -6.59
CA ALA A 134 -19.48 35.65 -5.78
C ALA A 134 -20.24 34.57 -6.59
N THR A 135 -20.57 33.46 -5.94
CA THR A 135 -21.36 32.30 -6.40
C THR A 135 -20.66 31.26 -7.29
N THR A 136 -20.26 30.12 -6.72
CA THR A 136 -20.21 28.83 -7.45
C THR A 136 -20.23 27.64 -6.48
N ARG A 137 -21.13 26.67 -6.71
CA ARG A 137 -21.17 25.37 -6.01
C ARG A 137 -19.85 24.60 -6.23
N PRO A 138 -19.39 23.77 -5.26
CA PRO A 138 -18.17 22.97 -5.43
C PRO A 138 -18.31 21.93 -6.56
N LYS A 139 -17.20 21.66 -7.26
CA LYS A 139 -17.11 20.73 -8.39
C LYS A 139 -17.19 19.26 -7.91
N PRO A 140 -17.74 18.31 -8.70
CA PRO A 140 -17.87 16.90 -8.29
C PRO A 140 -16.53 16.22 -7.93
N MET A 141 -15.45 16.58 -8.63
CA MET A 141 -14.12 16.00 -8.44
C MET A 141 -13.46 16.36 -7.10
N SER A 142 -13.73 17.54 -6.53
CA SER A 142 -13.18 17.93 -5.23
C SER A 142 -13.87 17.19 -4.08
N ILE A 143 -15.16 16.86 -4.25
CA ILE A 143 -15.91 16.05 -3.30
C ILE A 143 -15.36 14.61 -3.27
N LEU A 144 -15.10 14.01 -4.43
CA LEU A 144 -14.56 12.65 -4.52
C LEU A 144 -13.16 12.51 -3.92
N ARG A 145 -12.24 13.45 -4.19
CA ARG A 145 -10.91 13.47 -3.52
C ARG A 145 -11.03 13.57 -2.00
N SER A 146 -11.91 14.46 -1.51
CA SER A 146 -12.14 14.59 -0.06
C SER A 146 -12.73 13.33 0.57
N LEU A 147 -13.47 12.54 -0.20
CA LEU A 147 -14.08 11.30 0.28
C LEU A 147 -13.05 10.16 0.31
N GLU A 148 -12.18 10.08 -0.69
CA GLU A 148 -11.05 9.16 -0.72
C GLU A 148 -10.06 9.43 0.42
N GLU A 149 -9.70 10.69 0.66
CA GLU A 149 -8.82 11.07 1.78
C GLU A 149 -9.44 10.69 3.13
N LYS A 150 -10.75 10.93 3.31
CA LYS A 150 -11.49 10.51 4.51
C LYS A 150 -11.51 8.99 4.66
N TYR A 151 -11.74 8.27 3.57
CA TYR A 151 -11.69 6.80 3.58
C TYR A 151 -10.31 6.31 4.01
N VAL A 152 -9.25 6.77 3.35
CA VAL A 152 -7.87 6.40 3.69
C VAL A 152 -7.57 6.73 5.16
N ALA A 153 -7.95 7.91 5.65
CA ALA A 153 -7.71 8.31 7.05
C ALA A 153 -8.44 7.43 8.07
N ILE A 154 -9.68 7.02 7.79
CA ILE A 154 -10.47 6.12 8.66
C ILE A 154 -9.89 4.71 8.60
N MET A 155 -9.71 4.17 7.38
CA MET A 155 -9.32 2.78 7.17
C MET A 155 -7.88 2.51 7.60
N LYS A 156 -6.98 3.50 7.54
CA LYS A 156 -5.59 3.38 8.02
C LYS A 156 -5.52 2.92 9.48
N LYS A 157 -6.44 3.41 10.31
CA LYS A 157 -6.50 3.05 11.75
C LYS A 157 -6.93 1.61 11.98
N LEU A 158 -7.56 0.98 10.99
CA LEU A 158 -8.12 -0.37 11.09
C LEU A 158 -7.28 -1.42 10.36
N GLN A 159 -6.21 -1.03 9.64
CA GLN A 159 -5.41 -1.92 8.79
C GLN A 159 -4.73 -3.05 9.54
N PHE A 160 -4.24 -2.81 10.75
CA PHE A 160 -3.52 -3.81 11.52
C PHE A 160 -3.91 -3.69 12.98
N ASP A 161 -4.32 -4.80 13.58
CA ASP A 161 -4.62 -4.89 15.01
C ASP A 161 -4.49 -6.33 15.49
N THR A 162 -4.56 -6.54 16.80
CA THR A 162 -4.70 -7.88 17.39
C THR A 162 -6.18 -8.23 17.63
N PHE A 163 -6.47 -9.50 17.83
CA PHE A 163 -7.79 -10.00 18.20
C PHE A 163 -7.64 -11.31 18.97
N GLU A 164 -8.37 -11.50 20.07
CA GLU A 164 -8.42 -12.77 20.81
C GLU A 164 -9.11 -13.86 19.94
N MET A 165 -8.33 -14.56 19.10
CA MET A 165 -8.85 -15.62 18.23
C MET A 165 -8.82 -16.97 18.93
N VAL A 166 -7.83 -17.18 19.79
CA VAL A 166 -7.60 -18.40 20.56
C VAL A 166 -7.33 -18.05 22.02
N THR A 167 -7.86 -18.87 22.92
CA THR A 167 -7.54 -18.83 24.36
C THR A 167 -7.16 -20.23 24.83
N GLU A 168 -6.31 -20.33 25.84
CA GLU A 168 -6.10 -21.58 26.56
C GLU A 168 -7.18 -21.76 27.65
N ASP A 169 -7.72 -22.97 27.76
CA ASP A 169 -8.56 -23.33 28.91
C ASP A 169 -7.71 -23.74 30.13
N ASP A 170 -8.37 -24.05 31.26
CA ASP A 170 -7.69 -24.43 32.51
C ASP A 170 -6.83 -25.70 32.37
N ASP A 171 -7.10 -26.53 31.35
CA ASP A 171 -6.34 -27.75 31.02
C ASP A 171 -5.20 -27.48 30.01
N GLY A 172 -4.98 -26.21 29.61
CA GLY A 172 -3.97 -25.80 28.63
C GLY A 172 -4.34 -26.13 27.18
N LYS A 173 -5.62 -26.39 26.90
CA LYS A 173 -6.10 -26.72 25.56
C LYS A 173 -6.61 -25.48 24.84
N LEU A 174 -6.23 -25.36 23.57
CA LEU A 174 -6.62 -24.23 22.71
C LEU A 174 -8.11 -24.27 22.34
N VAL A 175 -8.82 -23.21 22.71
CA VAL A 175 -10.22 -22.93 22.40
C VAL A 175 -10.30 -21.73 21.44
N PHE A 176 -10.86 -21.94 20.26
CA PHE A 176 -11.02 -20.87 19.27
C PHE A 176 -12.30 -20.08 19.53
N LYS A 177 -12.20 -18.75 19.55
CA LYS A 177 -13.33 -17.81 19.67
C LYS A 177 -13.95 -17.44 18.32
N VAL A 178 -13.22 -17.69 17.23
CA VAL A 178 -13.63 -17.39 15.87
C VAL A 178 -13.54 -18.64 14.99
N ASN A 179 -14.33 -18.66 13.91
CA ASN A 179 -14.15 -19.68 12.88
C ASN A 179 -12.79 -19.47 12.20
N TYR A 180 -12.02 -20.56 12.11
CA TYR A 180 -10.69 -20.54 11.54
C TYR A 180 -10.39 -21.86 10.82
N HIS A 181 -10.00 -21.78 9.54
CA HIS A 181 -9.82 -22.93 8.66
C HIS A 181 -8.78 -23.93 9.19
N TYR A 182 -7.67 -23.41 9.75
CA TYR A 182 -6.53 -24.22 10.16
C TYR A 182 -6.58 -24.67 11.62
N MET A 183 -7.76 -24.68 12.25
CA MET A 183 -7.93 -25.08 13.65
C MET A 183 -7.33 -26.46 13.96
N SER A 184 -7.49 -27.43 13.05
CA SER A 184 -6.96 -28.77 13.22
C SER A 184 -5.43 -28.77 13.22
N GLN A 185 -4.81 -28.03 12.29
CA GLN A 185 -3.36 -27.91 12.17
C GLN A 185 -2.76 -27.24 13.39
N VAL A 186 -3.38 -26.17 13.90
CA VAL A 186 -2.95 -25.50 15.13
C VAL A 186 -3.03 -26.45 16.33
N LYS A 187 -4.15 -27.16 16.52
CA LYS A 187 -4.34 -28.08 17.66
C LYS A 187 -3.41 -29.29 17.62
N ASN A 188 -3.04 -29.75 16.43
CA ASN A 188 -2.14 -30.89 16.24
C ASN A 188 -0.67 -30.49 16.13
N ALA A 189 -0.36 -29.18 16.12
CA ALA A 189 1.01 -28.73 16.05
C ALA A 189 1.72 -29.05 17.36
N SER A 190 2.86 -29.71 17.29
CA SER A 190 3.78 -29.79 18.42
C SER A 190 4.40 -28.41 18.64
N ASP A 191 4.34 -27.87 19.87
CA ASP A 191 5.02 -26.62 20.24
C ASP A 191 6.54 -26.79 20.28
N ALA A 192 7.13 -27.01 19.10
CA ALA A 192 8.53 -26.81 18.87
C ALA A 192 8.77 -25.29 18.87
N ASN A 193 8.92 -24.71 20.08
CA ASN A 193 9.20 -23.30 20.32
C ASN A 193 10.57 -22.88 19.74
N SER A 194 10.67 -22.84 18.42
CA SER A 194 11.84 -22.37 17.71
C SER A 194 11.92 -20.86 17.83
N ALA A 195 12.87 -20.38 18.64
CA ALA A 195 13.13 -18.95 18.79
C ALA A 195 13.42 -18.26 17.44
N ALA A 196 13.97 -18.98 16.46
CA ALA A 196 14.18 -18.45 15.11
C ALA A 196 12.86 -18.21 14.37
N ARG A 197 11.91 -19.16 14.45
CA ARG A 197 10.56 -19.01 13.89
C ARG A 197 9.82 -17.86 14.56
N ALA A 198 9.85 -17.79 15.90
CA ALA A 198 9.20 -16.70 16.64
C ALA A 198 9.73 -15.31 16.23
N ARG A 199 11.06 -15.16 16.11
CA ARG A 199 11.67 -13.91 15.60
C ARG A 199 11.21 -13.59 14.17
N ARG A 200 11.13 -14.60 13.31
CA ARG A 200 10.68 -14.39 11.93
C ARG A 200 9.21 -13.97 11.87
N LEU A 201 8.32 -14.58 12.65
CA LEU A 201 6.91 -14.20 12.71
C LEU A 201 6.72 -12.77 13.25
N ALA A 202 7.49 -12.39 14.27
CA ALA A 202 7.49 -11.01 14.76
C ALA A 202 7.93 -10.00 13.69
N GLN A 203 8.92 -10.36 12.85
CA GLN A 203 9.33 -9.53 11.71
C GLN A 203 8.22 -9.38 10.65
N GLU A 204 7.45 -10.44 10.38
CA GLU A 204 6.26 -10.35 9.51
C GLU A 204 5.25 -9.37 10.12
N ALA A 205 4.89 -9.53 11.40
CA ALA A 205 3.92 -8.67 12.07
C ALA A 205 4.31 -7.18 12.03
N VAL A 206 5.58 -6.85 12.27
CA VAL A 206 6.10 -5.46 12.17
C VAL A 206 6.01 -4.90 10.75
N THR A 207 6.27 -5.74 9.74
CA THR A 207 6.16 -5.33 8.34
C THR A 207 4.69 -5.04 7.97
N LEU A 208 3.78 -5.93 8.41
CA LEU A 208 2.35 -5.78 8.19
C LEU A 208 1.76 -4.58 8.94
N SER A 209 2.26 -4.26 10.14
CA SER A 209 1.73 -3.11 10.91
C SER A 209 2.04 -1.75 10.28
N THR A 210 2.94 -1.68 9.30
CA THR A 210 3.42 -0.42 8.71
C THR A 210 3.23 -0.30 7.21
N SER A 211 3.19 -1.43 6.48
CA SER A 211 3.39 -1.45 5.02
C SER A 211 2.21 -2.04 4.24
N LEU A 212 1.06 -2.27 4.88
CA LEU A 212 -0.11 -2.82 4.20
C LEU A 212 -0.67 -1.85 3.14
N PRO A 213 -1.04 -2.35 1.94
CA PRO A 213 -1.67 -1.54 0.91
C PRO A 213 -2.97 -0.88 1.39
N LEU A 214 -3.11 0.42 1.11
CA LEU A 214 -4.27 1.22 1.47
C LEU A 214 -4.60 2.20 0.34
N SER A 215 -5.77 2.03 -0.27
CA SER A 215 -6.29 2.96 -1.27
C SER A 215 -7.81 2.85 -1.37
N SER A 216 -8.48 3.83 -1.97
CA SER A 216 -9.92 3.72 -2.27
C SER A 216 -10.24 2.51 -3.15
N SER A 217 -9.34 2.14 -4.05
CA SER A 217 -9.48 1.00 -4.98
C SER A 217 -9.38 -0.34 -4.26
N SER A 218 -8.30 -0.55 -3.50
CA SER A 218 -8.04 -1.80 -2.79
C SER A 218 -7.19 -1.58 -1.56
N SER A 219 -7.57 -2.23 -0.48
CA SER A 219 -6.96 -2.13 0.85
C SER A 219 -6.86 -3.50 1.49
N VAL A 220 -5.84 -3.67 2.33
CA VAL A 220 -5.60 -4.89 3.08
C VAL A 220 -5.68 -4.59 4.58
N PHE A 221 -6.43 -5.44 5.29
CA PHE A 221 -6.61 -5.40 6.74
C PHE A 221 -6.18 -6.73 7.33
N VAL A 222 -5.43 -6.71 8.42
CA VAL A 222 -4.88 -7.89 9.08
C VAL A 222 -5.29 -7.85 10.55
N ARG A 223 -5.69 -9.01 11.07
CA ARG A 223 -5.79 -9.27 12.50
C ARG A 223 -4.84 -10.41 12.85
N CYS A 224 -3.96 -10.16 13.81
CA CYS A 224 -3.14 -11.21 14.41
C CYS A 224 -3.80 -11.70 15.70
N ASP A 225 -3.63 -12.96 16.05
CA ASP A 225 -3.97 -13.39 17.41
C ASP A 225 -3.11 -12.65 18.45
N GLU A 226 -3.66 -12.41 19.64
CA GLU A 226 -2.98 -11.67 20.72
C GLU A 226 -1.75 -12.40 21.26
N GLU A 227 -1.77 -13.73 21.30
CA GLU A 227 -0.70 -14.55 21.86
C GLU A 227 0.05 -15.33 20.78
N ARG A 228 -0.64 -15.71 19.70
CA ARG A 228 -0.14 -16.59 18.64
C ARG A 228 0.13 -15.85 17.33
N LEU A 229 1.38 -15.43 17.14
CA LEU A 229 1.84 -14.77 15.90
C LEU A 229 1.76 -15.66 14.64
N ASP A 230 1.49 -16.95 14.77
CA ASP A 230 1.30 -17.88 13.65
C ASP A 230 -0.15 -18.01 13.17
N ILE A 231 -1.09 -17.30 13.82
CA ILE A 231 -2.51 -17.25 13.48
C ILE A 231 -2.85 -15.82 13.06
N MET A 232 -3.31 -15.66 11.82
CA MET A 232 -3.80 -14.39 11.32
C MET A 232 -5.08 -14.57 10.50
N LYS A 233 -5.89 -13.52 10.47
CA LYS A 233 -6.98 -13.35 9.51
C LYS A 233 -6.74 -12.09 8.70
N VAL A 234 -7.14 -12.10 7.44
CA VAL A 234 -6.92 -11.00 6.50
C VAL A 234 -8.22 -10.68 5.77
N LEU A 235 -8.48 -9.39 5.57
CA LEU A 235 -9.53 -8.90 4.69
C LEU A 235 -8.89 -8.08 3.56
N ILE A 236 -9.22 -8.40 2.31
CA ILE A 236 -8.77 -7.65 1.14
C ILE A 236 -10.01 -7.09 0.43
N THR A 237 -10.02 -5.79 0.17
CA THR A 237 -11.08 -5.19 -0.67
C THR A 237 -10.74 -5.37 -2.15
N GLY A 238 -11.72 -5.77 -2.95
CA GLY A 238 -11.52 -6.01 -4.38
C GLY A 238 -11.17 -4.72 -5.13
N PRO A 239 -10.12 -4.71 -5.97
CA PRO A 239 -9.70 -3.52 -6.72
C PRO A 239 -10.77 -2.95 -7.64
N ALA A 240 -10.75 -1.63 -7.83
CA ALA A 240 -11.54 -0.94 -8.84
C ALA A 240 -11.28 -1.50 -10.25
N ASP A 241 -12.25 -1.35 -11.14
CA ASP A 241 -12.21 -1.84 -12.53
C ASP A 241 -12.07 -3.36 -12.69
N THR A 242 -12.35 -4.12 -11.63
CA THR A 242 -12.41 -5.59 -11.64
C THR A 242 -13.82 -6.08 -11.28
N PRO A 243 -14.19 -7.34 -11.59
CA PRO A 243 -15.47 -7.89 -11.14
C PRO A 243 -15.53 -8.12 -9.61
N TYR A 244 -14.44 -7.89 -8.89
CA TYR A 244 -14.33 -7.97 -7.43
C TYR A 244 -14.55 -6.62 -6.73
N ALA A 245 -14.59 -5.52 -7.50
CA ALA A 245 -14.55 -4.15 -6.99
C ALA A 245 -15.44 -3.96 -5.76
N ASN A 246 -14.86 -3.36 -4.71
CA ASN A 246 -15.53 -3.03 -3.45
C ASN A 246 -16.03 -4.24 -2.62
N GLY A 247 -15.85 -5.48 -3.08
CA GLY A 247 -16.11 -6.68 -2.29
C GLY A 247 -15.07 -6.86 -1.19
N CYS A 248 -15.50 -7.32 -0.02
CA CYS A 248 -14.64 -7.67 1.12
C CYS A 248 -14.38 -9.19 1.11
N PHE A 249 -13.14 -9.59 0.82
CA PHE A 249 -12.73 -10.98 0.74
C PHE A 249 -11.90 -11.35 1.97
N GLU A 250 -12.42 -12.27 2.78
CA GLU A 250 -11.79 -12.73 4.02
C GLU A 250 -10.96 -13.99 3.77
N PHE A 251 -9.76 -14.01 4.36
CA PHE A 251 -8.80 -15.10 4.27
C PHE A 251 -8.31 -15.50 5.66
N ASP A 252 -8.21 -16.81 5.87
CA ASP A 252 -7.50 -17.38 7.02
C ASP A 252 -6.05 -17.68 6.65
N VAL A 253 -5.15 -17.41 7.58
CA VAL A 253 -3.70 -17.53 7.38
C VAL A 253 -3.09 -18.28 8.54
N TYR A 254 -2.35 -19.34 8.23
CA TYR A 254 -1.59 -20.12 9.20
C TYR A 254 -0.12 -20.21 8.80
N PHE A 255 0.79 -19.90 9.72
CA PHE A 255 2.22 -20.12 9.51
C PHE A 255 2.61 -21.49 10.08
N PRO A 256 3.03 -22.47 9.27
CA PRO A 256 3.31 -23.82 9.75
C PRO A 256 4.53 -23.87 10.69
N GLN A 257 4.71 -25.00 11.38
CA GLN A 257 5.80 -25.19 12.36
C GLN A 257 7.20 -25.10 11.75
N ASP A 258 7.34 -25.37 10.45
CA ASP A 258 8.60 -25.28 9.71
C ASP A 258 8.78 -23.92 9.01
N TYR A 259 7.89 -22.94 9.22
CA TYR A 259 8.07 -21.56 8.73
C TYR A 259 9.38 -20.93 9.25
N PRO A 260 10.18 -20.24 8.41
CA PRO A 260 9.92 -19.85 7.02
C PRO A 260 10.43 -20.84 5.96
N ASN A 261 10.78 -22.08 6.29
CA ASN A 261 11.23 -23.05 5.27
C ASN A 261 10.09 -23.44 4.31
N SER A 262 8.88 -23.54 4.83
CA SER A 262 7.64 -23.65 4.05
C SER A 262 6.88 -22.32 4.02
N PRO A 263 6.09 -22.05 2.96
CA PRO A 263 5.26 -20.86 2.88
C PRO A 263 4.13 -20.86 3.91
N PRO A 264 3.51 -19.69 4.19
CA PRO A 264 2.26 -19.64 4.94
C PRO A 264 1.13 -20.35 4.18
N LEU A 265 0.17 -20.91 4.91
CA LEU A 265 -1.05 -21.45 4.34
C LEU A 265 -2.11 -20.35 4.31
N VAL A 266 -2.79 -20.17 3.17
CA VAL A 266 -3.81 -19.14 2.97
C VAL A 266 -5.07 -19.77 2.38
N ASN A 267 -6.22 -19.59 3.04
CA ASN A 267 -7.52 -20.06 2.57
C ASN A 267 -8.49 -18.89 2.46
N LEU A 268 -9.25 -18.83 1.36
CA LEU A 268 -10.36 -17.89 1.18
C LEU A 268 -11.59 -18.42 1.92
N GLU A 269 -12.10 -17.66 2.88
CA GLU A 269 -13.32 -18.00 3.62
C GLU A 269 -14.58 -17.47 2.91
N THR A 270 -14.45 -16.39 2.14
CA THR A 270 -15.56 -15.81 1.38
C THR A 270 -15.84 -16.61 0.09
N THR A 271 -16.41 -17.82 0.23
CA THR A 271 -16.74 -18.74 -0.88
C THR A 271 -18.24 -18.97 -1.04
N GLY A 272 -19.06 -18.33 -0.21
CA GLY A 272 -20.51 -18.58 -0.15
C GLY A 272 -20.83 -20.02 0.26
N GLY A 273 -20.12 -20.56 1.25
CA GLY A 273 -20.26 -21.95 1.67
C GLY A 273 -19.84 -22.94 0.58
N HIS A 274 -18.69 -22.67 -0.06
CA HIS A 274 -18.15 -23.44 -1.17
C HIS A 274 -18.96 -23.42 -2.48
N SER A 275 -20.00 -22.59 -2.57
CA SER A 275 -20.83 -22.49 -3.78
C SER A 275 -20.19 -21.68 -4.91
N VAL A 276 -19.18 -20.86 -4.62
CA VAL A 276 -18.56 -19.95 -5.58
C VAL A 276 -17.08 -20.28 -5.80
N ARG A 277 -16.70 -20.41 -7.07
CA ARG A 277 -15.30 -20.32 -7.52
C ARG A 277 -15.04 -18.89 -7.96
N PHE A 278 -14.41 -18.09 -7.10
CA PHE A 278 -14.25 -16.65 -7.36
C PHE A 278 -13.25 -16.36 -8.48
N ASN A 279 -12.25 -17.20 -8.67
CA ASN A 279 -11.18 -17.01 -9.65
C ASN A 279 -10.64 -18.38 -10.06
N PRO A 280 -10.00 -18.54 -11.24
CA PRO A 280 -9.27 -19.76 -11.54
C PRO A 280 -8.28 -20.20 -10.44
N ASN A 281 -7.72 -19.23 -9.73
CA ASN A 281 -6.80 -19.39 -8.61
C ASN A 281 -7.47 -19.31 -7.21
N LEU A 282 -8.81 -19.16 -7.13
CA LEU A 282 -9.59 -19.17 -5.87
C LEU A 282 -10.67 -20.24 -5.98
N TYR A 283 -10.37 -21.41 -5.43
CA TYR A 283 -11.21 -22.60 -5.57
C TYR A 283 -12.44 -22.51 -4.66
N ASN A 284 -13.45 -23.34 -4.96
CA ASN A 284 -14.67 -23.44 -4.15
C ASN A 284 -14.40 -23.80 -2.69
N ASP A 285 -13.41 -24.67 -2.44
CA ASP A 285 -12.99 -25.06 -1.09
C ASP A 285 -12.21 -23.96 -0.35
N GLY A 286 -11.90 -22.85 -1.03
CA GLY A 286 -11.13 -21.74 -0.50
C GLY A 286 -9.64 -21.77 -0.86
N LYS A 287 -9.16 -22.82 -1.52
CA LYS A 287 -7.74 -22.93 -1.86
C LYS A 287 -7.27 -21.76 -2.72
N VAL A 288 -6.19 -21.12 -2.28
CA VAL A 288 -5.52 -20.02 -2.97
C VAL A 288 -4.30 -20.54 -3.75
N CYS A 289 -4.30 -20.31 -5.06
CA CYS A 289 -3.24 -20.75 -5.97
C CYS A 289 -2.30 -19.59 -6.33
N LEU A 290 -1.08 -19.61 -5.78
CA LEU A 290 0.01 -18.69 -6.12
C LEU A 290 1.33 -19.44 -6.18
N SER A 291 2.22 -19.03 -7.09
CA SER A 291 3.57 -19.58 -7.19
C SER A 291 4.37 -19.34 -5.91
N ILE A 292 4.26 -18.14 -5.31
CA ILE A 292 4.90 -17.79 -4.03
C ILE A 292 4.38 -18.63 -2.85
N LEU A 293 3.19 -19.23 -2.96
CA LEU A 293 2.64 -20.17 -1.97
C LEU A 293 2.94 -21.64 -2.31
N ASN A 294 3.70 -21.90 -3.39
CA ASN A 294 3.94 -23.22 -3.95
C ASN A 294 2.65 -24.00 -4.31
N THR A 295 1.52 -23.31 -4.47
CA THR A 295 0.22 -23.90 -4.84
C THR A 295 -0.12 -23.69 -6.31
N TRP A 296 0.80 -23.07 -7.07
CA TRP A 296 0.70 -22.87 -8.51
C TRP A 296 2.06 -23.07 -9.19
N HIS A 297 2.05 -23.27 -10.51
CA HIS A 297 3.27 -23.32 -11.28
C HIS A 297 3.90 -21.92 -11.40
N GLY A 298 5.22 -21.88 -11.53
CA GLY A 298 5.99 -20.64 -11.61
C GLY A 298 7.48 -20.95 -11.74
N ARG A 299 8.24 -19.96 -12.16
CA ARG A 299 9.70 -20.03 -12.24
C ARG A 299 10.30 -20.18 -10.83
N PRO A 300 11.53 -20.72 -10.68
CA PRO A 300 12.16 -20.87 -9.37
C PRO A 300 12.21 -19.58 -8.54
N GLU A 301 12.41 -18.43 -9.19
CA GLU A 301 12.43 -17.11 -8.56
C GLU A 301 11.05 -16.58 -8.11
N GLU A 302 9.96 -17.17 -8.61
CA GLU A 302 8.58 -16.82 -8.25
C GLU A 302 8.05 -17.69 -7.10
N LYS A 303 8.77 -18.77 -6.76
CA LYS A 303 8.40 -19.68 -5.67
C LYS A 303 8.82 -19.13 -4.31
N TRP A 304 8.25 -19.72 -3.26
CA TRP A 304 8.60 -19.35 -1.89
C TRP A 304 10.12 -19.46 -1.65
N ASN A 305 10.72 -18.37 -1.18
CA ASN A 305 12.11 -18.32 -0.76
C ASN A 305 12.17 -17.95 0.74
N PRO A 306 12.62 -18.86 1.62
CA PRO A 306 12.69 -18.61 3.06
C PRO A 306 13.46 -17.35 3.48
N GLN A 307 14.41 -16.92 2.67
CA GLN A 307 15.29 -15.78 2.97
C GLN A 307 14.72 -14.44 2.49
N THR A 308 13.99 -14.42 1.37
CA THR A 308 13.58 -13.18 0.70
C THR A 308 12.07 -12.98 0.57
N SER A 309 11.29 -14.06 0.62
CA SER A 309 9.84 -13.97 0.56
C SER A 309 9.28 -13.39 1.85
N SER A 310 8.17 -12.67 1.81
CA SER A 310 7.44 -12.18 2.99
C SER A 310 5.93 -12.36 2.83
N PHE A 311 5.19 -12.33 3.94
CA PHE A 311 3.74 -12.45 3.85
C PHE A 311 3.10 -11.23 3.16
N LEU A 312 3.70 -10.04 3.32
CA LEU A 312 3.27 -8.85 2.57
C LEU A 312 3.30 -9.08 1.04
N GLN A 313 4.32 -9.76 0.51
CA GLN A 313 4.39 -10.09 -0.91
C GLN A 313 3.27 -11.04 -1.35
N VAL A 314 2.88 -11.98 -0.49
CA VAL A 314 1.71 -12.86 -0.75
C VAL A 314 0.44 -12.01 -0.87
N LEU A 315 0.20 -11.09 0.07
CA LEU A 315 -0.99 -10.23 0.06
C LEU A 315 -1.05 -9.34 -1.19
N VAL A 316 0.08 -8.73 -1.56
CA VAL A 316 0.20 -7.93 -2.80
C VAL A 316 -0.01 -8.81 -4.04
N SER A 317 0.45 -10.07 -4.02
CA SER A 317 0.23 -11.02 -5.12
C SER A 317 -1.23 -11.38 -5.30
N VAL A 318 -2.01 -11.52 -4.22
CA VAL A 318 -3.47 -11.73 -4.31
C VAL A 318 -4.13 -10.55 -5.03
N GLN A 319 -3.81 -9.31 -4.65
CA GLN A 319 -4.34 -8.11 -5.31
C GLN A 319 -3.92 -8.03 -6.79
N SER A 320 -2.67 -8.35 -7.09
CA SER A 320 -2.06 -8.07 -8.40
C SER A 320 -2.25 -9.18 -9.43
N LEU A 321 -2.43 -10.44 -8.99
CA LEU A 321 -2.47 -11.62 -9.88
C LEU A 321 -3.83 -12.32 -9.87
N ILE A 322 -4.59 -12.21 -8.77
CA ILE A 322 -5.87 -12.92 -8.61
C ILE A 322 -7.05 -11.97 -8.78
N LEU A 323 -7.09 -10.89 -8.00
CA LEU A 323 -8.21 -9.93 -8.01
C LEU A 323 -8.07 -8.92 -9.16
N VAL A 324 -7.98 -9.42 -10.39
CA VAL A 324 -7.66 -8.67 -11.61
C VAL A 324 -8.88 -8.48 -12.52
N SER A 325 -8.75 -7.63 -13.53
CA SER A 325 -9.70 -7.55 -14.64
C SER A 325 -9.59 -8.77 -15.54
N GLU A 326 -10.71 -9.17 -16.16
CA GLU A 326 -10.80 -10.35 -17.03
C GLU A 326 -10.21 -11.65 -16.40
N PRO A 327 -10.60 -12.02 -15.16
CA PRO A 327 -10.05 -13.17 -14.44
C PRO A 327 -10.24 -14.52 -15.13
N TYR A 328 -11.13 -14.61 -16.13
CA TYR A 328 -11.28 -15.79 -17.00
C TYR A 328 -9.94 -16.26 -17.58
N PHE A 329 -9.05 -15.33 -17.93
CA PHE A 329 -7.76 -15.65 -18.55
C PHE A 329 -6.68 -16.09 -17.56
N ASN A 330 -6.97 -16.17 -16.25
CA ASN A 330 -6.06 -16.81 -15.28
C ASN A 330 -6.08 -18.34 -15.40
N GLU A 331 -7.05 -18.92 -16.13
CA GLU A 331 -7.09 -20.35 -16.40
C GLU A 331 -6.02 -20.72 -17.44
N PRO A 332 -5.13 -21.68 -17.15
CA PRO A 332 -4.04 -22.04 -18.04
C PRO A 332 -4.49 -22.41 -19.46
N GLY A 333 -3.92 -21.72 -20.44
CA GLY A 333 -4.18 -21.95 -21.86
C GLY A 333 -5.31 -21.09 -22.44
N TYR A 334 -6.09 -20.41 -21.59
CA TYR A 334 -7.18 -19.55 -22.06
C TYR A 334 -6.66 -18.22 -22.60
N GLU A 335 -5.42 -17.82 -22.28
CA GLU A 335 -4.76 -16.61 -22.77
C GLU A 335 -4.70 -16.56 -24.29
N ARG A 336 -4.65 -17.74 -24.95
CA ARG A 336 -4.66 -17.87 -26.42
C ARG A 336 -5.94 -17.33 -27.05
N SER A 337 -7.04 -17.29 -26.30
CA SER A 337 -8.32 -16.78 -26.78
C SER A 337 -8.51 -15.27 -26.53
N ARG A 338 -7.60 -14.64 -25.78
CA ARG A 338 -7.68 -13.20 -25.47
C ARG A 338 -7.62 -12.37 -26.76
N GLY A 339 -8.53 -11.41 -26.88
CA GLY A 339 -8.68 -10.56 -28.07
C GLY A 339 -9.50 -11.19 -29.21
N THR A 340 -9.88 -12.47 -29.11
CA THR A 340 -10.82 -13.09 -30.06
C THR A 340 -12.28 -12.82 -29.64
N PRO A 341 -13.26 -12.78 -30.57
CA PRO A 341 -14.66 -12.62 -30.21
C PRO A 341 -15.16 -13.66 -29.20
N SER A 342 -14.75 -14.92 -29.36
CA SER A 342 -15.13 -16.02 -28.46
C SER A 342 -14.53 -15.86 -27.05
N GLY A 343 -13.26 -15.48 -26.95
CA GLY A 343 -12.60 -15.26 -25.65
C GLY A 343 -13.18 -14.04 -24.93
N THR A 344 -13.44 -12.94 -25.66
CA THR A 344 -14.09 -11.76 -25.11
C THR A 344 -15.49 -12.06 -24.59
N GLN A 345 -16.29 -12.85 -25.33
CA GLN A 345 -17.61 -13.27 -24.87
C GLN A 345 -17.52 -14.12 -23.59
N SER A 346 -16.65 -15.13 -23.58
CA SER A 346 -16.48 -16.03 -22.43
C SER A 346 -16.00 -15.28 -21.19
N SER A 347 -15.08 -14.32 -21.36
CA SER A 347 -14.64 -13.46 -20.25
C SER A 347 -15.74 -12.56 -19.72
N ARG A 348 -16.62 -12.03 -20.59
CA ARG A 348 -17.77 -11.21 -20.14
C ARG A 348 -18.79 -12.02 -19.36
N GLU A 349 -19.09 -13.24 -19.80
CA GLU A 349 -19.99 -14.16 -19.08
C GLU A 349 -19.40 -14.54 -17.72
N TYR A 350 -18.08 -14.80 -17.67
CA TYR A 350 -17.36 -15.06 -16.42
C TYR A 350 -17.44 -13.85 -15.48
N ASP A 351 -17.15 -12.64 -15.97
CA ASP A 351 -17.23 -11.39 -15.19
C ASP A 351 -18.63 -11.16 -14.61
N GLY A 352 -19.69 -11.44 -15.38
CA GLY A 352 -21.07 -11.31 -14.92
C GLY A 352 -21.36 -12.17 -13.70
N ASN A 353 -20.93 -13.44 -13.73
CA ASN A 353 -21.08 -14.37 -12.61
C ASN A 353 -20.27 -13.91 -11.38
N ILE A 354 -19.03 -13.45 -11.57
CA ILE A 354 -18.20 -12.97 -10.46
C ILE A 354 -18.77 -11.69 -9.87
N ARG A 355 -19.26 -10.74 -10.67
CA ARG A 355 -19.90 -9.51 -10.14
C ARG A 355 -21.10 -9.83 -9.25
N GLN A 356 -21.99 -10.73 -9.70
CA GLN A 356 -23.14 -11.15 -8.90
C GLN A 356 -22.69 -11.82 -7.59
N ALA A 357 -21.68 -12.69 -7.66
CA ALA A 357 -21.15 -13.36 -6.48
C ALA A 357 -20.46 -12.39 -5.51
N SER A 358 -19.69 -11.42 -6.01
CA SER A 358 -19.04 -10.37 -5.21
C SER A 358 -20.09 -9.54 -4.46
N VAL A 359 -21.14 -9.08 -5.15
CA VAL A 359 -22.23 -8.34 -4.50
C VAL A 359 -22.93 -9.18 -3.43
N LYS A 360 -23.26 -10.44 -3.74
CA LYS A 360 -23.96 -11.31 -2.79
C LYS A 360 -23.10 -11.65 -1.58
N TRP A 361 -21.92 -12.23 -1.80
CA TRP A 361 -21.14 -12.87 -0.74
C TRP A 361 -20.05 -11.98 -0.16
N ALA A 362 -19.41 -11.16 -0.98
CA ALA A 362 -18.35 -10.25 -0.53
C ALA A 362 -18.87 -8.87 -0.10
N MET A 363 -20.16 -8.56 -0.31
CA MET A 363 -20.77 -7.31 0.18
C MET A 363 -21.99 -7.55 1.08
N LEU A 364 -23.09 -8.11 0.55
CA LEU A 364 -24.35 -8.21 1.29
C LEU A 364 -24.22 -9.14 2.50
N GLU A 365 -23.66 -10.33 2.33
CA GLU A 365 -23.49 -11.27 3.44
C GLU A 365 -22.40 -10.81 4.43
N GLN A 366 -21.36 -10.11 3.96
CA GLN A 366 -20.39 -9.46 4.85
C GLN A 366 -21.03 -8.37 5.73
N MET A 367 -22.06 -7.65 5.23
CA MET A 367 -22.82 -6.70 6.06
C MET A 367 -23.80 -7.38 7.02
N ARG A 368 -24.43 -8.48 6.58
CA ARG A 368 -25.44 -9.19 7.38
C ARG A 368 -24.80 -10.02 8.49
N ASN A 369 -23.69 -10.68 8.19
CA ASN A 369 -23.00 -11.58 9.08
C ASN A 369 -21.48 -11.32 9.04
N PRO A 370 -21.02 -10.14 9.51
CA PRO A 370 -19.60 -9.82 9.50
C PRO A 370 -18.80 -10.72 10.45
N SER A 371 -17.60 -11.07 10.03
CA SER A 371 -16.61 -11.72 10.91
C SER A 371 -16.30 -10.82 12.10
N PRO A 372 -16.24 -11.36 13.34
CA PRO A 372 -15.94 -10.56 14.54
C PRO A 372 -14.64 -9.76 14.41
N CYS A 373 -13.63 -10.34 13.76
CA CYS A 373 -12.32 -9.72 13.52
C CYS A 373 -12.40 -8.45 12.67
N PHE A 374 -13.40 -8.34 11.80
CA PHE A 374 -13.49 -7.27 10.80
C PHE A 374 -14.81 -6.51 10.85
N LYS A 375 -15.58 -6.60 11.94
CA LYS A 375 -16.89 -5.95 12.04
C LYS A 375 -16.82 -4.43 11.79
N GLU A 376 -15.81 -3.76 12.32
CA GLU A 376 -15.60 -2.32 12.10
C GLU A 376 -15.03 -2.01 10.71
N ALA A 377 -14.02 -2.76 10.28
CA ALA A 377 -13.38 -2.56 8.97
C ALA A 377 -14.34 -2.86 7.81
N GLY A 378 -15.01 -4.02 7.83
CA GLY A 378 -16.01 -4.40 6.83
C GLY A 378 -17.20 -3.44 6.81
N GLY A 379 -17.68 -3.02 7.98
CA GLY A 379 -18.71 -1.99 8.08
C GLY A 379 -18.27 -0.65 7.49
N ALA A 380 -17.06 -0.18 7.79
CA ALA A 380 -16.53 1.08 7.27
C ALA A 380 -16.27 1.03 5.75
N CYS A 381 -15.75 -0.10 5.23
CA CYS A 381 -15.64 -0.36 3.80
C CYS A 381 -17.01 -0.21 3.13
N GLN A 382 -18.02 -0.97 3.58
CA GLN A 382 -19.33 -1.01 2.93
C GLN A 382 -20.15 0.28 3.10
N CYS A 383 -19.99 1.02 4.20
CA CYS A 383 -20.63 2.32 4.39
C CYS A 383 -20.12 3.38 3.39
N HIS A 384 -18.84 3.35 3.02
CA HIS A 384 -18.29 4.21 1.97
C HIS A 384 -18.85 3.85 0.58
N ILE A 385 -19.12 2.56 0.34
CA ILE A 385 -19.62 2.02 -0.94
C ILE A 385 -21.14 2.23 -1.12
N SER A 386 -21.91 2.28 -0.03
CA SER A 386 -23.38 2.22 -0.04
C SER A 386 -24.08 3.45 -0.66
N PHE A 387 -23.41 4.60 -0.76
CA PHE A 387 -24.05 5.82 -1.31
C PHE A 387 -23.98 5.95 -2.85
N PRO A 388 -22.91 5.53 -3.56
CA PRO A 388 -22.86 5.63 -5.02
C PRO A 388 -23.12 4.33 -5.80
N CYS A 389 -22.70 3.15 -5.29
CA CYS A 389 -22.63 1.92 -6.11
C CYS A 389 -23.99 1.23 -6.34
N VAL A 390 -24.90 1.25 -5.36
CA VAL A 390 -26.22 0.61 -5.51
C VAL A 390 -27.04 1.28 -6.61
N CYS A 391 -26.88 2.59 -6.80
CA CYS A 391 -27.55 3.35 -7.86
C CYS A 391 -26.97 3.07 -9.26
N VAL A 392 -25.65 2.87 -9.38
CA VAL A 392 -25.00 2.63 -10.69
C VAL A 392 -25.23 1.20 -11.19
N LEU A 393 -25.13 0.19 -10.31
CA LEU A 393 -25.39 -1.21 -10.68
C LEU A 393 -26.86 -1.46 -11.07
N LEU A 394 -27.80 -0.72 -10.50
CA LEU A 394 -29.20 -0.74 -10.92
C LEU A 394 -29.46 0.05 -12.23
N SER A 395 -28.59 1.00 -12.58
CA SER A 395 -28.73 1.81 -13.79
C SER A 395 -28.12 1.14 -15.03
N ASP A 396 -27.01 0.40 -14.89
CA ASP A 396 -26.40 -0.38 -15.97
C ASP A 396 -27.08 -1.75 -16.20
N GLY A 397 -28.02 -2.14 -15.33
CA GLY A 397 -28.88 -3.32 -15.47
C GLY A 397 -30.09 -3.15 -16.40
N GLY A 398 -30.11 -2.10 -17.23
CA GLY A 398 -31.19 -1.78 -18.17
C GLY A 398 -31.27 -2.71 -19.38
N ASN A 399 -31.35 -4.04 -19.18
CA ASN A 399 -32.11 -4.96 -20.03
C ASN A 399 -32.18 -6.39 -19.43
N LEU A 400 -32.62 -6.53 -18.17
CA LEU A 400 -33.13 -7.83 -17.72
C LEU A 400 -34.54 -8.01 -18.28
N GLY A 401 -34.58 -8.51 -19.51
CA GLY A 401 -35.81 -8.93 -20.18
C GLY A 401 -36.61 -9.90 -19.30
N HIS A 402 -37.91 -9.66 -19.22
CA HIS A 402 -38.90 -10.61 -18.77
C HIS A 402 -38.72 -11.97 -19.48
N HIS A 403 -38.05 -12.92 -18.85
CA HIS A 403 -38.33 -14.36 -18.97
C HIS A 403 -37.39 -15.19 -18.08
N SER A 404 -37.81 -15.41 -16.83
CA SER A 404 -37.74 -16.72 -16.15
C SER A 404 -38.10 -16.55 -14.67
N GLN A 405 -39.38 -16.25 -14.42
CA GLN A 405 -40.03 -16.75 -13.22
C GLN A 405 -40.79 -18.01 -13.64
N LYS A 406 -40.18 -19.18 -13.40
CA LYS A 406 -40.86 -20.44 -13.11
C LYS A 406 -39.82 -21.47 -12.73
N HIS A 407 -40.07 -22.13 -11.60
CA HIS A 407 -39.29 -23.17 -10.94
C HIS A 407 -38.12 -22.69 -10.09
N PHE A 408 -38.41 -22.39 -8.82
CA PHE A 408 -37.89 -23.15 -7.67
C PHE A 408 -38.87 -22.93 -6.51
N SER A 409 -39.72 -23.93 -6.27
CA SER A 409 -40.41 -24.18 -4.99
C SER A 409 -39.71 -25.33 -4.31
#